data_AF-A0A6A6H432-F1
#
_entry.id   AF-A0A6A6H432-F1
#
_cell.length_a   1.000
_cell.length_b   1.000
_cell.length_c   1.000
_cell.angle_alpha   90.00
_cell.angle_beta   90.00
_cell.angle_gamma   90.00
#
_symmetry.space_group_name_H-M   'P 1'
#
loop_
_entity.id
_entity.type
_entity.pdbx_description
1 polymer ?
#
loop_
_entity_poly.entity_id
_entity_poly.type
_entity_poly.pdbx_seq_one_letter_code
_entity_poly.pdbx_strand_id
1 'polypeptide(L)'
;MSQAYTRDMSSVENAQAKEPKSESASYDASRLDRNAFDALIHELLRSRSRDDTQPSVLIIGWFSKGSNDPSEKPVKFENDGTFFNQLRKEVRFIRGWREYVSLKSLCRFGLYECDVARGSHVKLNLSKVEENTLSYFFRAYKTSRWYPDNDVSNAWTLWVQKNLETNCAPIESRYSLELIYRWSPVRLSVVVLFPVVFSFGTGLVYMLKTGDVSTAWTISSYIVTAAGVVVALLAILGSLSEQ
;
A
#
# COMPACT_ATOMS: atom_id res chain seq x y z
N MET A 1 -68.10 -47.83 11.54
CA MET A 1 -68.62 -47.87 10.16
C MET A 1 -68.42 -46.48 9.56
N SER A 2 -67.89 -46.42 8.35
CA SER A 2 -67.56 -45.24 7.52
C SER A 2 -66.16 -44.63 7.65
N GLN A 3 -65.37 -44.92 6.62
CA GLN A 3 -64.10 -44.31 6.21
C GLN A 3 -64.37 -43.02 5.42
N ALA A 4 -63.47 -42.02 5.52
CA ALA A 4 -63.08 -41.10 4.44
C ALA A 4 -61.82 -40.35 4.93
N TYR A 5 -60.62 -40.55 4.37
CA TYR A 5 -60.09 -40.02 3.09
C TYR A 5 -59.35 -38.68 3.29
N THR A 6 -58.01 -38.76 3.27
CA THR A 6 -56.95 -37.79 2.83
C THR A 6 -55.67 -38.25 3.54
N ARG A 7 -54.72 -38.99 2.97
CA ARG A 7 -53.91 -38.82 1.74
C ARG A 7 -53.18 -37.47 1.68
N ASP A 8 -51.94 -37.52 2.20
CA ASP A 8 -50.72 -37.11 1.50
C ASP A 8 -50.49 -35.61 1.26
N MET A 9 -49.67 -34.99 2.11
CA MET A 9 -48.61 -34.06 1.69
C MET A 9 -47.46 -34.14 2.70
N SER A 10 -46.55 -35.06 2.40
CA SER A 10 -45.13 -34.86 2.67
C SER A 10 -44.62 -33.62 1.91
N SER A 11 -43.52 -33.06 2.39
CA SER A 11 -42.74 -31.98 1.75
C SER A 11 -43.38 -30.59 1.71
N VAL A 12 -43.21 -29.85 2.81
CA VAL A 12 -42.79 -28.44 2.72
C VAL A 12 -41.56 -28.27 3.61
N GLU A 13 -40.45 -28.73 3.03
CA GLU A 13 -39.12 -28.12 3.05
C GLU A 13 -38.93 -26.96 4.04
N ASN A 14 -38.19 -27.25 5.12
CA ASN A 14 -37.51 -26.26 5.94
C ASN A 14 -36.53 -25.48 5.07
N ALA A 15 -36.97 -24.38 4.48
CA ALA A 15 -36.12 -23.36 3.89
C ALA A 15 -35.45 -22.56 5.02
N GLN A 16 -34.46 -23.20 5.67
CA GLN A 16 -33.50 -22.53 6.53
C GLN A 16 -32.67 -21.63 5.61
N ALA A 17 -32.97 -20.34 5.62
CA ALA A 17 -32.19 -19.31 4.95
C ALA A 17 -30.75 -19.37 5.46
N LYS A 18 -29.89 -20.04 4.69
CA LYS A 18 -28.45 -20.09 4.89
C LYS A 18 -27.92 -18.71 4.52
N GLU A 19 -27.71 -17.87 5.53
CA GLU A 19 -26.98 -16.61 5.37
C GLU A 19 -25.68 -16.88 4.59
N PRO A 20 -25.38 -16.12 3.52
CA PRO A 20 -24.10 -16.25 2.86
C PRO A 20 -23.03 -15.79 3.84
N LYS A 21 -22.27 -16.78 4.33
CA LYS A 21 -20.97 -16.63 4.97
C LYS A 21 -20.23 -15.51 4.25
N SER A 22 -20.01 -14.39 4.95
CA SER A 22 -19.16 -13.31 4.48
C SER A 22 -17.71 -13.79 4.53
N GLU A 23 -17.33 -14.61 3.56
CA GLU A 23 -15.94 -14.91 3.25
C GLU A 23 -15.29 -13.62 2.76
N SER A 24 -14.56 -12.98 3.68
CA SER A 24 -13.24 -12.42 3.44
C SER A 24 -12.95 -12.00 1.98
N ALA A 25 -13.52 -10.85 1.58
CA ALA A 25 -13.04 -10.05 0.45
C ALA A 25 -11.71 -9.35 0.82
N SER A 26 -10.75 -10.15 1.29
CA SER A 26 -9.45 -9.71 1.77
C SER A 26 -8.39 -10.55 1.07
N TYR A 27 -7.65 -9.89 0.18
CA TYR A 27 -6.47 -10.39 -0.53
C TYR A 27 -6.69 -11.45 -1.61
N ASP A 28 -7.22 -11.04 -2.77
CA ASP A 28 -6.89 -11.75 -4.02
C ASP A 28 -6.72 -10.83 -5.25
N ALA A 29 -6.24 -9.61 -5.02
CA ALA A 29 -5.70 -8.75 -6.09
C ALA A 29 -4.30 -9.21 -6.56
N SER A 30 -3.73 -10.25 -5.94
CA SER A 30 -2.40 -10.80 -6.20
C SER A 30 -2.29 -11.66 -7.46
N ARG A 31 -3.43 -12.07 -8.02
CA ARG A 31 -3.49 -13.03 -9.15
C ARG A 31 -4.11 -12.45 -10.42
N LEU A 32 -4.19 -11.12 -10.53
CA LEU A 32 -4.60 -10.45 -11.76
C LEU A 32 -3.45 -10.43 -12.77
N ASP A 33 -3.75 -11.18 -13.83
CA ASP A 33 -3.04 -11.65 -15.01
C ASP A 33 -1.68 -11.01 -15.35
N ARG A 34 -0.63 -11.85 -15.26
CA ARG A 34 0.72 -11.52 -15.76
C ARG A 34 0.67 -11.19 -17.25
N ASN A 35 -0.23 -11.82 -18.01
CA ASN A 35 -0.36 -11.56 -19.45
C ASN A 35 -0.93 -10.17 -19.75
N ALA A 36 -1.83 -9.66 -18.90
CA ALA A 36 -2.35 -8.29 -19.04
C ALA A 36 -1.26 -7.25 -18.74
N PHE A 37 -0.41 -7.53 -17.75
CA PHE A 37 0.77 -6.72 -17.46
C PHE A 37 1.75 -6.75 -18.65
N ASP A 38 2.08 -7.94 -19.16
CA ASP A 38 3.00 -8.10 -20.29
C ASP A 38 2.45 -7.46 -21.58
N ALA A 39 1.14 -7.55 -21.83
CA ALA A 39 0.48 -6.88 -22.94
C ALA A 39 0.54 -5.34 -22.82
N LEU A 40 0.35 -4.81 -21.60
CA LEU A 40 0.50 -3.38 -21.34
C LEU A 40 1.95 -2.95 -21.58
N ILE A 41 2.93 -3.69 -21.05
CA ILE A 41 4.36 -3.40 -21.29
C ILE A 41 4.67 -3.45 -22.79
N HIS A 42 4.17 -4.45 -23.53
CA HIS A 42 4.36 -4.52 -24.98
C HIS A 42 3.70 -3.35 -25.73
N GLU A 43 2.53 -2.88 -25.31
CA GLU A 43 1.87 -1.72 -25.90
C GLU A 43 2.66 -0.42 -25.61
N LEU A 44 3.21 -0.28 -24.40
CA LEU A 44 4.08 0.84 -24.04
C LEU A 44 5.37 0.83 -24.86
N LEU A 45 6.01 -0.33 -24.98
CA LEU A 45 7.22 -0.52 -25.80
C LEU A 45 6.94 -0.32 -27.30
N ARG A 46 5.73 -0.63 -27.77
CA ARG A 46 5.31 -0.41 -29.16
C ARG A 46 5.16 1.09 -29.48
N SER A 47 4.82 1.92 -28.49
CA SER A 47 4.65 3.37 -28.67
C SER A 47 5.95 4.18 -28.84
N ARG A 48 7.11 3.51 -28.85
CA ARG A 48 8.52 3.98 -28.95
C ARG A 48 8.89 4.87 -30.16
N SER A 49 7.95 5.44 -30.91
CA SER A 49 8.24 6.05 -32.21
C SER A 49 8.42 7.58 -32.22
N ARG A 50 8.65 8.27 -31.11
CA ARG A 50 8.92 9.72 -31.17
C ARG A 50 9.95 10.19 -30.17
N ASP A 51 11.04 10.66 -30.77
CA ASP A 51 12.09 11.56 -30.32
C ASP A 51 11.73 12.39 -29.09
N ASP A 52 12.57 12.37 -28.04
CA ASP A 52 12.86 13.58 -27.26
C ASP A 52 14.09 13.41 -26.36
N THR A 53 15.02 14.34 -26.50
CA THR A 53 16.31 14.43 -25.80
C THR A 53 16.22 15.32 -24.55
N GLN A 54 15.01 15.57 -24.02
CA GLN A 54 14.80 16.41 -22.85
C GLN A 54 14.66 15.59 -21.56
N PRO A 55 15.26 16.06 -20.44
CA PRO A 55 15.13 15.40 -19.15
C PRO A 55 13.70 15.60 -18.62
N SER A 56 12.95 14.52 -18.56
CA SER A 56 11.58 14.55 -18.04
C SER A 56 11.53 14.72 -16.54
N VAL A 57 10.54 15.50 -16.09
CA VAL A 57 10.34 15.81 -14.68
C VAL A 57 8.99 15.29 -14.24
N LEU A 58 8.98 14.43 -13.21
CA LEU A 58 7.77 13.94 -12.56
C LEU A 58 7.66 14.57 -11.18
N ILE A 59 6.56 15.24 -10.89
CA ILE A 59 6.29 15.75 -9.55
C ILE A 59 5.65 14.63 -8.72
N ILE A 60 6.25 14.33 -7.57
CA ILE A 60 5.69 13.44 -6.56
C ILE A 60 5.26 14.26 -5.34
N GLY A 61 4.09 13.96 -4.79
CA GLY A 61 3.51 14.69 -3.66
C GLY A 61 3.04 13.76 -2.56
N TRP A 62 3.23 14.18 -1.31
CA TRP A 62 2.63 13.52 -0.15
C TRP A 62 1.70 14.47 0.61
N PHE A 63 0.43 14.09 0.74
CA PHE A 63 -0.54 14.82 1.55
C PHE A 63 -0.47 14.37 3.01
N SER A 64 -0.17 15.32 3.90
CA SER A 64 -0.38 15.10 5.34
C SER A 64 -1.88 15.00 5.64
N LYS A 65 -2.27 14.24 6.68
CA LYS A 65 -3.68 14.07 7.04
C LYS A 65 -4.28 15.44 7.41
N GLY A 66 -5.31 15.86 6.68
CA GLY A 66 -5.99 17.15 6.89
C GLY A 66 -5.36 18.36 6.20
N SER A 67 -4.25 18.18 5.46
CA SER A 67 -3.68 19.23 4.61
C SER A 67 -4.14 19.05 3.16
N ASN A 68 -4.56 20.14 2.53
CA ASN A 68 -4.77 20.20 1.07
C ASN A 68 -3.50 20.59 0.32
N ASP A 69 -2.41 20.83 1.05
CA ASP A 69 -1.11 21.17 0.49
C ASP A 69 -0.16 19.97 0.63
N PRO A 70 0.27 19.35 -0.49
CA PRO A 70 1.20 18.25 -0.50
C PRO A 70 2.64 18.72 -0.34
N SER A 71 3.47 17.91 0.29
CA SER A 71 4.92 18.08 0.21
C SER A 71 5.40 17.54 -1.14
N GLU A 72 5.71 18.45 -2.06
CA GLU A 72 6.10 18.11 -3.43
C GLU A 72 7.62 18.02 -3.63
N LYS A 73 8.03 17.09 -4.49
CA LYS A 73 9.40 17.06 -5.03
C LYS A 73 9.41 16.69 -6.52
N PRO A 74 10.20 17.40 -7.34
CA PRO A 74 10.45 16.99 -8.71
C PRO A 74 11.46 15.84 -8.74
N VAL A 75 11.08 14.74 -9.38
CA VAL A 75 11.93 13.63 -9.74
C VAL A 75 12.39 13.87 -11.18
N LYS A 76 13.67 14.17 -11.35
CA LYS A 76 14.28 14.24 -12.68
C LYS A 76 14.76 12.85 -13.05
N PHE A 77 14.41 12.39 -14.24
CA PHE A 77 14.86 11.09 -14.73
C PHE A 77 15.23 11.16 -16.20
N GLU A 78 16.12 10.25 -16.57
CA GLU A 78 16.57 10.03 -17.93
C GLU A 78 16.11 8.62 -18.37
N ASN A 79 16.09 8.35 -19.68
CA ASN A 79 15.72 7.04 -20.23
C ASN A 79 16.86 6.02 -20.07
N ASP A 80 17.37 5.85 -18.85
CA ASP A 80 18.56 5.05 -18.51
C ASP A 80 18.21 3.75 -17.75
N GLY A 81 16.93 3.41 -17.60
CA GLY A 81 16.46 2.26 -16.82
C GLY A 81 16.57 2.43 -15.31
N THR A 82 17.00 3.60 -14.81
CA THR A 82 17.15 3.85 -13.35
C THR A 82 15.97 4.58 -12.72
N PHE A 83 14.90 4.83 -13.49
CA PHE A 83 13.70 5.55 -13.05
C PHE A 83 13.18 5.10 -11.68
N PHE A 84 12.97 3.80 -11.46
CA PHE A 84 12.46 3.31 -10.17
C PHE A 84 13.43 3.51 -9.00
N ASN A 85 14.73 3.52 -9.25
CA ASN A 85 15.75 3.78 -8.23
C ASN A 85 15.77 5.27 -7.84
N GLN A 86 15.67 6.16 -8.82
CA GLN A 86 15.57 7.59 -8.60
C GLN A 86 14.27 7.95 -7.88
N LEU A 87 13.13 7.42 -8.34
CA LEU A 87 11.84 7.56 -7.68
C LEU A 87 11.91 7.11 -6.21
N ARG A 88 12.53 5.96 -5.94
CA ARG A 88 12.71 5.45 -4.57
C ARG A 88 13.60 6.35 -3.71
N LYS A 89 14.62 6.98 -4.30
CA LYS A 89 15.48 7.93 -3.59
C LYS A 89 14.68 9.15 -3.15
N GLU A 90 13.88 9.72 -4.06
CA GLU A 90 13.06 10.90 -3.77
C GLU A 90 11.92 10.59 -2.79
N VAL A 91 11.26 9.44 -2.92
CA VAL A 91 10.25 8.97 -1.94
C VAL A 91 10.85 8.83 -0.53
N ARG A 92 12.07 8.27 -0.41
CA ARG A 92 12.77 8.18 0.88
C ARG A 92 13.17 9.56 1.40
N PHE A 93 13.53 10.48 0.51
CA PHE A 93 13.95 11.83 0.87
C PHE A 93 12.79 12.65 1.45
N ILE A 94 11.61 12.63 0.83
CA ILE A 94 10.38 13.29 1.34
C ILE A 94 10.08 12.85 2.77
N ARG A 95 10.31 11.56 3.05
CA ARG A 95 9.99 10.96 4.33
C ARG A 95 11.10 11.12 5.38
N GLY A 96 12.34 11.24 4.91
CA GLY A 96 13.54 11.36 5.74
C GLY A 96 13.72 10.20 6.73
N TRP A 97 14.41 10.47 7.84
CA TRP A 97 14.69 9.50 8.90
C TRP A 97 13.42 8.90 9.55
N ARG A 98 12.29 9.62 9.46
CA ARG A 98 11.01 9.17 9.99
C ARG A 98 10.48 7.92 9.29
N GLU A 99 10.98 7.56 8.11
CA GLU A 99 10.59 6.32 7.43
C GLU A 99 10.90 5.05 8.24
N TYR A 100 12.00 5.06 9.00
CA TYR A 100 12.44 3.89 9.76
C TYR A 100 11.63 3.72 11.04
N VAL A 101 11.17 4.81 11.65
CA VAL A 101 10.37 4.79 12.89
C VAL A 101 8.87 4.72 12.58
N SER A 102 8.46 5.16 11.39
CA SER A 102 7.05 5.25 11.04
C SER A 102 6.49 3.87 10.66
N LEU A 103 5.45 3.48 11.37
CA LEU A 103 4.68 2.25 11.16
C LEU A 103 3.90 2.23 9.83
N LYS A 104 3.78 3.38 9.17
CA LYS A 104 3.15 3.50 7.85
C LYS A 104 4.11 3.02 6.76
N SER A 105 3.59 2.49 5.67
CA SER A 105 4.36 2.16 4.47
C SER A 105 3.63 2.68 3.24
N LEU A 106 4.39 3.00 2.19
CA LEU A 106 3.81 3.33 0.90
C LEU A 106 2.98 2.12 0.45
N CYS A 107 1.69 2.34 0.21
CA CYS A 107 0.73 1.28 -0.04
C CYS A 107 0.27 1.26 -1.50
N ARG A 108 0.13 2.44 -2.12
CA ARG A 108 -0.24 2.61 -3.53
C ARG A 108 0.17 4.01 -3.99
N PHE A 109 0.11 4.22 -5.30
CA PHE A 109 0.19 5.55 -5.89
C PHE A 109 -1.22 6.04 -6.25
N GLY A 110 -1.43 7.35 -6.15
CA GLY A 110 -2.61 8.05 -6.67
C GLY A 110 -2.20 9.14 -7.65
N LEU A 111 -3.17 9.90 -8.14
CA LEU A 111 -2.92 11.09 -8.96
C LEU A 111 -3.62 12.30 -8.32
N TYR A 112 -2.97 13.45 -8.44
CA TYR A 112 -3.55 14.74 -8.08
C TYR A 112 -3.19 15.77 -9.13
N GLU A 113 -4.04 16.79 -9.26
CA GLU A 113 -3.85 17.92 -10.14
C GLU A 113 -3.54 19.17 -9.32
N CYS A 114 -2.66 20.02 -9.84
CA CYS A 114 -2.40 21.35 -9.31
C CYS A 114 -3.30 22.34 -10.05
N ASP A 115 -4.34 22.85 -9.38
CA ASP A 115 -5.15 23.94 -9.91
C ASP A 115 -4.43 25.27 -9.57
N VAL A 116 -3.57 25.71 -10.49
CA VAL A 116 -2.79 26.95 -10.36
C VAL A 116 -3.70 28.18 -10.21
N ALA A 117 -4.88 28.16 -10.82
CA ALA A 117 -5.83 29.27 -10.76
C ALA A 117 -6.43 29.44 -9.36
N ARG A 118 -6.56 28.33 -8.61
CA ARG A 118 -7.06 28.33 -7.22
C ARG A 118 -5.97 28.21 -6.17
N GLY A 119 -4.72 27.99 -6.57
CA GLY A 119 -3.62 27.69 -5.66
C GLY A 119 -3.89 26.46 -4.80
N SER A 120 -4.61 25.47 -5.34
CA SER A 120 -5.09 24.32 -4.59
C SER A 120 -4.79 23.02 -5.31
N HIS A 121 -4.37 22.00 -4.55
CA HIS A 121 -4.15 20.66 -5.06
C HIS A 121 -5.40 19.81 -4.88
N VAL A 122 -5.90 19.26 -5.98
CA VAL A 122 -7.13 18.46 -5.99
C VAL A 122 -6.76 17.00 -6.23
N LYS A 123 -7.13 16.14 -5.27
CA LYS A 123 -6.98 14.69 -5.43
C LYS A 123 -7.97 14.19 -6.46
N LEU A 124 -7.49 13.43 -7.44
CA LEU A 124 -8.35 12.89 -8.49
C LEU A 124 -8.97 11.58 -8.02
N ASN A 125 -10.29 11.47 -8.19
CA ASN A 125 -10.99 10.22 -8.00
C ASN A 125 -10.81 9.38 -9.28
N LEU A 126 -9.84 8.48 -9.24
CA LEU A 126 -9.44 7.66 -10.38
C LEU A 126 -10.56 6.69 -10.79
N SER A 127 -10.71 6.50 -12.10
CA SER A 127 -11.51 5.40 -12.62
C SER A 127 -10.87 4.05 -12.26
N LYS A 128 -11.68 2.99 -12.15
CA LYS A 128 -11.20 1.63 -11.82
C LYS A 128 -10.09 1.14 -12.76
N VAL A 129 -10.11 1.58 -14.03
CA VAL A 129 -9.07 1.24 -15.04
C VAL A 129 -7.74 1.95 -14.74
N GLU A 130 -7.80 3.22 -14.34
CA GLU A 130 -6.62 4.02 -14.00
C GLU A 130 -6.01 3.55 -12.68
N GLU A 131 -6.85 3.22 -11.70
CA GLU A 131 -6.41 2.61 -10.44
C GLU A 131 -5.69 1.27 -10.68
N ASN A 132 -6.20 0.45 -11.59
CA ASN A 132 -5.51 -0.79 -11.97
C ASN A 132 -4.14 -0.50 -12.60
N THR A 133 -4.04 0.50 -13.49
CA THR A 133 -2.77 0.89 -14.10
C THR A 133 -1.74 1.35 -13.05
N LEU A 134 -2.16 2.18 -12.09
CA LEU A 134 -1.31 2.61 -10.97
C LEU A 134 -0.93 1.45 -10.04
N SER A 135 -1.81 0.45 -9.90
CA SER A 135 -1.50 -0.76 -9.13
C SER A 135 -0.40 -1.59 -9.79
N TYR A 136 -0.41 -1.70 -11.13
CA TYR A 136 0.66 -2.35 -11.90
C TYR A 136 1.96 -1.57 -11.80
N PHE A 137 1.89 -0.24 -11.90
CA PHE A 137 3.04 0.64 -11.69
C PHE A 137 3.65 0.44 -10.30
N PHE A 138 2.81 0.40 -9.26
CA PHE A 138 3.25 0.16 -7.89
C PHE A 138 3.86 -1.23 -7.70
N ARG A 139 3.34 -2.25 -8.39
CA ARG A 139 3.90 -3.59 -8.41
C ARG A 139 5.29 -3.60 -9.06
N ALA A 140 5.45 -2.96 -10.22
CA ALA A 140 6.74 -2.81 -10.88
C ALA A 140 7.75 -2.05 -9.98
N TYR A 141 7.30 -1.01 -9.30
CA TYR A 141 8.09 -0.28 -8.29
C TYR A 141 8.54 -1.18 -7.12
N LYS A 142 7.71 -2.14 -6.66
CA LYS A 142 8.12 -3.09 -5.62
C LYS A 142 9.08 -4.14 -6.14
N THR A 143 8.80 -4.74 -7.30
CA THR A 143 9.60 -5.82 -7.87
C THR A 143 11.00 -5.34 -8.27
N SER A 144 11.10 -4.14 -8.83
CA SER A 144 12.37 -3.51 -9.23
C SER A 144 13.36 -3.33 -8.07
N ARG A 145 12.90 -3.41 -6.82
CA ARG A 145 13.78 -3.39 -5.65
C ARG A 145 14.70 -4.61 -5.57
N TRP A 146 14.19 -5.77 -5.97
CA TRP A 146 14.90 -7.05 -5.86
C TRP A 146 15.39 -7.54 -7.23
N TYR A 147 14.60 -7.29 -8.28
CA TYR A 147 14.87 -7.70 -9.65
C TYR A 147 14.73 -6.46 -10.55
N PRO A 148 15.79 -5.64 -10.68
CA PRO A 148 15.77 -4.50 -11.57
C PRO A 148 15.70 -5.00 -13.01
N ASP A 149 14.67 -4.55 -13.72
CA ASP A 149 14.48 -4.82 -15.14
C ASP A 149 14.43 -3.47 -15.87
N ASN A 150 15.45 -3.22 -16.70
CA ASN A 150 15.62 -1.95 -17.39
C ASN A 150 14.53 -1.74 -18.45
N ASP A 151 14.04 -2.81 -19.09
CA ASP A 151 13.02 -2.70 -20.13
C ASP A 151 11.67 -2.32 -19.52
N VAL A 152 11.33 -2.94 -18.39
CA VAL A 152 10.15 -2.57 -17.60
C VAL A 152 10.27 -1.15 -17.08
N SER A 153 11.44 -0.75 -16.58
CA SER A 153 11.67 0.62 -16.10
C SER A 153 11.48 1.62 -17.24
N ASN A 154 12.06 1.38 -18.41
CA ASN A 154 11.94 2.26 -19.57
C ASN A 154 10.51 2.34 -20.10
N ALA A 155 9.77 1.23 -20.14
CA ALA A 155 8.36 1.21 -20.53
C ALA A 155 7.52 2.12 -19.61
N TRP A 156 7.75 2.04 -18.30
CA TRP A 156 7.07 2.89 -17.33
C TRP A 156 7.51 4.36 -17.41
N THR A 157 8.78 4.63 -17.69
CA THR A 157 9.26 6.00 -17.96
C THR A 157 8.48 6.62 -19.12
N LEU A 158 8.34 5.90 -20.23
CA LEU A 158 7.59 6.36 -21.40
C LEU A 158 6.11 6.57 -21.09
N TRP A 159 5.49 5.67 -20.31
CA TRP A 159 4.11 5.86 -19.87
C TRP A 159 3.96 7.13 -19.02
N VAL A 160 4.88 7.37 -18.09
CA VAL A 160 4.88 8.58 -17.25
C VAL A 160 5.02 9.82 -18.12
N GLN A 161 5.99 9.86 -19.04
CA GLN A 161 6.15 10.96 -19.98
C GLN A 161 4.88 11.20 -20.80
N LYS A 162 4.29 10.14 -21.36
CA LYS A 162 3.11 10.26 -22.21
C LYS A 162 1.85 10.72 -21.48
N ASN A 163 1.66 10.31 -20.22
CA ASN A 163 0.39 10.50 -19.49
C ASN A 163 0.46 11.59 -18.41
N LEU A 164 1.64 11.86 -17.86
CA LEU A 164 1.83 12.79 -16.73
C LEU A 164 2.60 14.04 -17.17
N GLU A 165 3.46 13.95 -18.18
CA GLU A 165 4.17 15.11 -18.72
C GLU A 165 3.29 15.81 -19.78
N THR A 166 3.04 17.09 -19.58
CA THR A 166 2.45 17.95 -20.61
C THR A 166 3.54 18.93 -21.04
N ASN A 167 3.74 19.11 -22.34
CA ASN A 167 4.82 19.89 -22.97
C ASN A 167 4.81 21.41 -22.69
N CYS A 168 4.35 21.87 -21.52
CA CYS A 168 4.39 23.27 -21.13
C CYS A 168 4.89 23.38 -19.69
N ALA A 169 6.07 23.97 -19.54
CA ALA A 169 6.69 24.52 -18.32
C ALA A 169 6.78 23.62 -17.06
N PRO A 170 7.82 23.79 -16.21
CA PRO A 170 7.97 23.04 -14.95
C PRO A 170 6.89 23.30 -13.89
N ILE A 171 5.87 24.10 -14.21
CA ILE A 171 4.78 24.55 -13.33
C ILE A 171 3.42 23.99 -13.81
N GLU A 172 3.31 23.48 -15.04
CA GLU A 172 2.04 23.03 -15.65
C GLU A 172 2.05 21.52 -15.98
N SER A 173 2.60 20.67 -15.09
CA SER A 173 2.29 19.25 -15.14
C SER A 173 0.83 19.06 -14.72
N ARG A 174 -0.05 18.70 -15.66
CA ARG A 174 -1.49 18.50 -15.39
C ARG A 174 -1.74 17.46 -14.29
N TYR A 175 -0.87 16.47 -14.16
CA TYR A 175 -1.04 15.37 -13.22
C TYR A 175 0.27 15.04 -12.51
N SER A 176 0.20 14.95 -11.19
CA SER A 176 1.30 14.63 -10.30
C SER A 176 1.00 13.36 -9.52
N LEU A 177 2.05 12.64 -9.10
CA LEU A 177 1.91 11.35 -8.44
C LEU A 177 1.70 11.52 -6.93
N GLU A 178 0.57 11.06 -6.41
CA GLU A 178 0.28 11.03 -4.98
C GLU A 178 0.90 9.80 -4.31
N LEU A 179 1.62 10.02 -3.20
CA LEU A 179 2.15 8.97 -2.34
C LEU A 179 1.13 8.63 -1.23
N ILE A 180 0.44 7.51 -1.39
CA ILE A 180 -0.57 7.06 -0.42
C ILE A 180 0.06 6.08 0.58
N TYR A 181 0.16 6.52 1.83
CA TYR A 181 0.69 5.74 2.94
C TYR A 181 -0.43 5.12 3.78
N ARG A 182 -0.33 3.82 4.05
CA ARG A 182 -1.20 3.10 4.99
C ARG A 182 -0.38 2.42 6.07
N TRP A 183 -1.03 2.02 7.15
CA TRP A 183 -0.42 1.18 8.17
C TRP A 183 0.11 -0.12 7.57
N SER A 184 1.38 -0.43 7.85
CA SER A 184 1.99 -1.66 7.34
C SER A 184 1.66 -2.82 8.27
N PRO A 185 0.93 -3.86 7.82
CA PRO A 185 0.58 -4.99 8.68
C PRO A 185 1.84 -5.73 9.16
N VAL A 186 2.89 -5.77 8.33
CA VAL A 186 4.18 -6.37 8.68
C VAL A 186 4.86 -5.58 9.80
N ARG A 187 4.96 -4.24 9.69
CA ARG A 187 5.60 -3.42 10.73
C ARG A 187 4.79 -3.44 12.03
N LEU A 188 3.46 -3.40 11.94
CA LEU A 188 2.58 -3.55 13.10
C LEU A 188 2.78 -4.92 13.77
N SER A 189 2.81 -6.00 13.00
CA SER A 189 3.07 -7.35 13.52
C SER A 189 4.40 -7.43 14.27
N VAL A 190 5.47 -6.85 13.72
CA VAL A 190 6.77 -6.77 14.40
C VAL A 190 6.67 -6.01 15.72
N VAL A 191 5.96 -4.89 15.78
CA VAL A 191 5.79 -4.12 17.02
C VAL A 191 4.98 -4.88 18.08
N VAL A 192 4.03 -5.72 17.67
CA VAL A 192 3.26 -6.57 18.59
C VAL A 192 4.08 -7.77 19.06
N LEU A 193 4.80 -8.42 18.15
CA LEU A 193 5.53 -9.65 18.43
C LEU A 193 6.84 -9.40 19.20
N PHE A 194 7.51 -8.28 18.93
CA PHE A 194 8.81 -7.97 19.51
C PHE A 194 8.76 -7.94 21.06
N PRO A 195 7.82 -7.24 21.72
CA PRO A 195 7.75 -7.25 23.18
C PRO A 195 7.45 -8.62 23.79
N VAL A 196 6.70 -9.47 23.09
CA VAL A 196 6.38 -10.82 23.54
C VAL A 196 7.63 -11.69 23.51
N VAL A 197 8.36 -11.68 22.39
CA VAL A 197 9.61 -12.42 22.24
C VAL A 197 10.68 -11.88 23.18
N PHE A 198 10.77 -10.55 23.30
CA PHE A 198 11.70 -9.89 24.21
C PHE A 198 11.43 -10.25 25.66
N SER A 199 10.17 -10.21 26.10
CA SER A 199 9.76 -10.62 27.43
C SER A 199 10.13 -12.07 27.73
N PHE A 200 9.84 -12.98 26.80
CA PHE A 200 10.18 -14.39 26.94
C PHE A 200 11.69 -14.62 27.05
N GLY A 201 12.47 -13.92 26.21
CA GLY A 201 13.93 -13.96 26.26
C GLY A 201 14.49 -13.46 27.60
N THR A 202 13.97 -12.35 28.12
CA THR A 202 14.42 -11.82 29.42
C THR A 202 14.12 -12.78 30.58
N GLY A 203 12.95 -13.43 30.58
CA GLY A 203 12.58 -14.43 31.58
C GLY A 203 13.52 -15.64 31.54
N LEU A 204 13.80 -16.17 30.34
CA LEU A 204 14.75 -17.28 30.17
C LEU A 204 16.15 -16.92 30.65
N VAL A 205 16.68 -15.75 30.27
CA VAL A 205 18.01 -15.30 30.69
C VAL A 205 18.08 -15.13 32.21
N TYR A 206 17.03 -14.59 32.83
CA TYR A 206 16.97 -14.41 34.28
C TYR A 206 16.93 -15.73 35.03
N MET A 207 16.09 -16.67 34.56
CA MET A 207 15.97 -18.02 35.10
C MET A 207 17.32 -18.74 35.07
N LEU A 208 18.03 -18.69 33.95
CA LEU A 208 19.34 -19.35 33.79
C LEU A 208 20.42 -18.76 34.72
N LYS A 209 20.35 -17.46 35.03
CA LYS A 209 21.35 -16.81 35.91
C LYS A 209 21.08 -16.99 37.39
N THR A 210 19.81 -17.00 37.80
CA THR A 210 19.43 -16.89 39.22
C THR A 210 18.82 -18.18 39.78
N GLY A 211 18.30 -19.06 38.91
CA GLY A 211 17.53 -20.24 39.30
C GLY A 211 16.12 -19.91 39.83
N ASP A 212 15.77 -18.64 40.01
CA ASP A 212 14.44 -18.21 40.46
C ASP A 212 13.46 -18.09 39.29
N VAL A 213 12.63 -19.13 39.18
CA VAL A 213 11.58 -19.25 38.17
C VAL A 213 10.44 -18.26 38.39
N SER A 214 10.04 -18.04 39.65
CA SER A 214 8.86 -17.24 40.00
C SER A 214 9.07 -15.77 39.65
N THR A 215 10.23 -15.24 40.03
CA THR A 215 10.59 -13.84 39.73
C THR A 215 10.78 -13.61 38.23
N ALA A 216 11.36 -14.59 37.50
CA ALA A 216 11.50 -14.52 36.05
C ALA A 216 10.15 -14.33 35.33
N TRP A 217 9.18 -15.21 35.64
CA TRP A 217 7.84 -15.15 35.03
C TRP A 217 7.08 -13.88 35.40
N THR A 218 7.29 -13.38 36.63
CA THR A 218 6.71 -12.13 37.09
C THR A 218 7.22 -10.95 36.26
N ILE A 219 8.54 -10.83 36.09
CA ILE A 219 9.16 -9.77 35.27
C ILE A 219 8.67 -9.86 33.81
N SER A 220 8.66 -11.06 33.23
CA SER A 220 8.19 -11.27 31.86
C SER A 220 6.72 -10.84 31.69
N SER A 221 5.85 -11.21 32.63
CA SER A 221 4.43 -10.85 32.57
C SER A 221 4.23 -9.34 32.61
N TYR A 222 4.96 -8.62 33.48
CA TYR A 222 4.91 -7.16 33.52
C TYR A 222 5.28 -6.51 32.18
N ILE A 223 6.33 -7.01 31.52
CA ILE A 223 6.77 -6.49 30.21
C ILE A 223 5.68 -6.69 29.15
N VAL A 224 5.07 -7.89 29.07
CA VAL A 224 4.01 -8.18 28.09
C VAL A 224 2.77 -7.34 28.36
N THR A 225 2.35 -7.19 29.62
CA THR A 225 1.18 -6.38 29.97
C THR A 225 1.41 -4.92 29.61
N ALA A 226 2.57 -4.34 29.95
CA ALA A 226 2.91 -2.97 29.60
C ALA A 226 2.91 -2.76 28.08
N ALA A 227 3.50 -3.70 27.33
CA ALA A 227 3.49 -3.67 25.88
C ALA A 227 2.06 -3.78 25.29
N GLY A 228 1.21 -4.62 25.88
CA GLY A 228 -0.19 -4.77 25.50
C GLY A 228 -0.96 -3.45 25.61
N VAL A 229 -0.73 -2.68 26.67
CA VAL A 229 -1.33 -1.33 26.82
C VAL A 229 -0.88 -0.40 25.70
N VAL A 230 0.41 -0.38 25.37
CA VAL A 230 0.94 0.46 24.27
C VAL A 230 0.34 0.06 22.92
N VAL A 231 0.24 -1.25 22.64
CA VAL A 231 -0.38 -1.77 21.41
C VAL A 231 -1.86 -1.39 21.34
N ALA A 232 -2.60 -1.49 22.44
CA ALA A 232 -4.00 -1.09 22.50
C ALA A 232 -4.18 0.41 22.16
N LEU A 233 -3.32 1.28 22.71
CA LEU A 233 -3.32 2.71 22.39
C LEU A 233 -3.01 2.95 20.90
N LEU A 234 -2.03 2.25 20.34
CA LEU A 234 -1.70 2.34 18.91
C LEU A 234 -2.86 1.89 18.02
N ALA A 235 -3.60 0.86 18.42
CA ALA A 235 -4.77 0.38 17.70
C ALA A 235 -5.90 1.43 17.69
N ILE A 236 -6.15 2.08 18.83
CA ILE A 236 -7.13 3.17 18.94
C ILE A 236 -6.72 4.35 18.05
N LEU A 237 -5.46 4.79 18.13
CA LEU A 237 -4.94 5.87 17.28
C LEU A 237 -4.98 5.51 15.80
N GLY A 238 -4.73 4.24 15.46
CA GLY A 238 -4.85 3.70 14.11
C GLY A 238 -6.28 3.82 13.58
N SER A 239 -7.26 3.39 14.36
CA SER A 239 -8.69 3.46 14.04
C SER A 239 -9.16 4.90 13.79
N LEU A 240 -8.79 5.83 14.68
CA LEU A 240 -9.08 7.27 14.50
C LEU A 240 -8.40 7.87 13.26
N SER A 241 -7.30 7.26 12.81
CA SER A 241 -6.58 7.74 11.63
C SER A 241 -7.23 7.32 10.31
N GLU A 242 -8.15 6.36 10.30
CA GLU A 242 -8.84 5.87 9.10
C GLU A 242 -10.25 6.47 8.91
N GLN A 243 -10.80 7.14 9.94
CA GLN A 243 -11.95 8.05 9.82
C GLN A 243 -11.53 9.42 9.27
#